data_AF-A0A7V8F0S2-F1
#
_entry.id   AF-A0A7V8F0S2-F1
#
_cell.length_a   1.000
_cell.length_b   1.000
_cell.length_c   1.000
_cell.angle_alpha   90.00
_cell.angle_beta   90.00
_cell.angle_gamma   90.00
#
_symmetry.space_group_name_H-M   'P 1'
#
loop_
_entity.id
_entity.type
_entity.pdbx_description
1 polymer ?
#
loop_
_entity_poly.entity_id
_entity_poly.type
_entity_poly.pdbx_seq_one_letter_code
_entity_poly.pdbx_strand_id
1 'polypeptide(L)'
;MNRQQALNILCKRLFLIFVLLLAAALGAVALANGHVVPAVSEVDGYVVPWVVFIAGNIGGYVGFHRRLSSLNDEEIIGLCSAWFSLVLPSFIGGILAGLLYTLFISGVAQGQLFPVIVADETCRYGESSFYVIFCQHASGYASYAKLLFWSFVAGFNQNYVVDLIENIKGSKKAQGEA
;
A
#
# COMPACT_ATOMS: atom_id res chain seq x y z
N MET A 1 18.88 -19.82 -22.25
CA MET A 1 18.13 -19.94 -20.97
C MET A 1 16.71 -20.34 -21.33
N ASN A 2 16.17 -21.44 -20.80
CA ASN A 2 14.79 -21.85 -21.12
C ASN A 2 13.77 -21.03 -20.31
N ARG A 3 12.58 -20.74 -20.87
CA ARG A 3 11.51 -19.94 -20.22
C ARG A 3 11.24 -20.37 -18.78
N GLN A 4 11.15 -21.67 -18.53
CA GLN A 4 10.87 -22.23 -17.20
C GLN A 4 12.00 -21.99 -16.19
N GLN A 5 13.26 -21.97 -16.65
CA GLN A 5 14.40 -21.63 -15.81
C GLN A 5 14.40 -20.13 -15.47
N ALA A 6 14.09 -19.28 -16.45
CA ALA A 6 13.97 -17.83 -16.25
C ALA A 6 12.87 -17.49 -15.25
N LEU A 7 11.68 -18.09 -15.40
CA LEU A 7 10.56 -17.92 -14.48
C LEU A 7 10.89 -18.37 -13.06
N ASN A 8 11.56 -19.52 -12.89
CA ASN A 8 11.97 -20.00 -11.57
C ASN A 8 12.97 -19.04 -10.88
N ILE A 9 13.92 -18.48 -11.63
CA ILE A 9 14.88 -17.49 -11.11
C ILE A 9 14.14 -16.22 -10.69
N LEU A 10 13.24 -15.72 -11.54
CA LEU A 10 12.44 -14.53 -11.25
C LEU A 10 11.54 -14.72 -10.03
N CYS A 11 10.83 -15.85 -9.94
CA CYS A 11 9.95 -16.14 -8.80
C CYS A 11 10.72 -16.20 -7.48
N LYS A 12 11.90 -16.84 -7.47
CA LYS A 12 12.76 -16.89 -6.27
C LYS A 12 13.25 -15.50 -5.86
N ARG A 13 13.70 -14.67 -6.81
CA ARG A 13 14.14 -13.29 -6.55
C ARG A 13 12.99 -12.44 -6.04
N LEU A 14 11.83 -12.51 -6.71
CA LEU A 14 10.64 -11.77 -6.34
C LEU A 14 10.15 -12.17 -4.94
N PHE A 15 10.16 -13.45 -4.61
CA PHE A 15 9.83 -13.94 -3.27
C PHE A 15 10.83 -13.43 -2.22
N LEU A 16 12.13 -13.47 -2.48
CA LEU A 16 13.15 -12.91 -1.57
C LEU A 16 12.94 -11.42 -1.34
N ILE A 17 12.72 -10.64 -2.41
CA ILE A 17 12.44 -9.20 -2.33
C ILE A 17 11.20 -8.95 -1.48
N PHE A 18 10.13 -9.71 -1.71
CA PHE A 18 8.89 -9.59 -0.95
C PHE A 18 9.11 -9.86 0.54
N VAL A 19 9.84 -10.94 0.88
CA VAL A 19 10.19 -11.25 2.27
C VAL A 19 11.05 -10.14 2.89
N LEU A 20 12.02 -9.58 2.15
CA LEU A 20 12.85 -8.48 2.65
C LEU A 20 12.04 -7.21 2.88
N LEU A 21 11.13 -6.84 1.97
CA LEU A 21 10.24 -5.69 2.12
C LEU A 21 9.29 -5.87 3.30
N LEU A 22 8.72 -7.07 3.47
CA LEU A 22 7.90 -7.39 4.64
C LEU A 22 8.70 -7.33 5.94
N ALA A 23 9.89 -7.92 5.98
CA ALA A 23 10.74 -7.89 7.16
C ALA A 23 11.19 -6.47 7.51
N ALA A 24 11.54 -5.65 6.51
CA ALA A 24 11.88 -4.24 6.70
C ALA A 24 10.69 -3.43 7.24
N ALA A 25 9.48 -3.66 6.71
CA ALA A 25 8.30 -2.96 7.18
C ALA A 25 7.88 -3.40 8.60
N LEU A 26 7.95 -4.70 8.91
CA LEU A 26 7.74 -5.21 10.28
C LEU A 26 8.82 -4.71 11.24
N GLY A 27 10.08 -4.63 10.79
CA GLY A 27 11.19 -4.06 11.54
C GLY A 27 10.99 -2.57 11.81
N ALA A 28 10.52 -1.80 10.83
CA ALA A 28 10.17 -0.39 11.01
C ALA A 28 9.07 -0.21 12.05
N VAL A 29 8.03 -1.07 12.03
CA VAL A 29 6.98 -1.09 13.05
C VAL A 29 7.55 -1.46 14.43
N ALA A 30 8.40 -2.48 14.52
CA ALA A 30 9.01 -2.90 15.79
C ALA A 30 9.95 -1.83 16.39
N LEU A 31 10.70 -1.12 15.55
CA LEU A 31 11.55 0.01 15.94
C LEU A 31 10.73 1.23 16.35
N ALA A 32 9.65 1.54 15.62
CA ALA A 32 8.71 2.60 15.97
C ALA A 32 7.98 2.29 17.29
N ASN A 33 7.73 1.02 17.60
CA ASN A 33 7.04 0.56 18.81
C ASN A 33 7.99 0.14 19.95
N GLY A 34 9.28 0.48 19.88
CA GLY A 34 10.23 0.33 21.00
C GLY A 34 10.60 -1.10 21.42
N HIS A 35 10.15 -2.16 20.73
CA HIS A 35 10.37 -3.54 21.19
C HIS A 35 11.83 -4.03 21.09
N VAL A 36 12.75 -3.23 20.52
CA VAL A 36 14.19 -3.54 20.43
C VAL A 36 15.03 -2.71 21.42
N VAL A 37 14.45 -1.69 22.09
CA VAL A 37 15.15 -0.85 23.09
C VAL A 37 14.21 -0.58 24.28
N PRO A 38 14.46 -1.10 25.51
CA PRO A 38 13.48 -1.16 26.61
C PRO A 38 13.08 0.18 27.28
N ALA A 39 13.12 1.33 26.61
CA ALA A 39 13.12 2.62 27.30
C ALA A 39 12.02 3.63 26.94
N VAL A 40 11.03 3.32 26.08
CA VAL A 40 9.98 4.32 25.77
C VAL A 40 8.60 3.65 25.63
N SER A 41 7.91 3.51 26.77
CA SER A 41 6.50 3.12 26.86
C SER A 41 5.61 4.35 26.72
N GLU A 42 5.26 4.72 25.50
CA GLU A 42 4.08 5.53 25.14
C GLU A 42 4.04 5.55 23.60
N VAL A 43 3.28 4.63 23.00
CA VAL A 43 3.21 4.50 21.54
C VAL A 43 2.20 5.53 21.02
N ASP A 44 2.72 6.63 20.49
CA ASP A 44 1.94 7.57 19.68
C ASP A 44 1.58 6.89 18.33
N GLY A 45 0.29 6.73 18.05
CA GLY A 45 -0.45 6.66 16.75
C GLY A 45 0.08 6.09 15.42
N TYR A 46 1.35 5.72 15.24
CA TYR A 46 1.94 5.60 13.88
C TYR A 46 1.77 4.26 13.15
N VAL A 47 0.93 3.33 13.64
CA VAL A 47 0.92 1.95 13.11
C VAL A 47 0.18 1.81 11.78
N VAL A 48 -0.88 2.60 11.55
CA VAL A 48 -1.78 2.40 10.41
C VAL A 48 -1.13 2.70 9.04
N PRO A 49 -0.37 3.80 8.85
CA PRO A 49 0.32 4.05 7.58
C PRO A 49 1.27 2.91 7.16
N TRP A 50 1.94 2.27 8.13
CA TRP A 50 2.80 1.11 7.87
C TRP A 50 2.00 -0.11 7.41
N VAL A 51 0.88 -0.39 8.07
CA VAL A 51 -0.02 -1.49 7.70
C VAL A 51 -0.58 -1.29 6.29
N VAL A 52 -0.98 -0.06 5.96
CA VAL A 52 -1.43 0.35 4.61
C VAL A 52 -0.33 0.11 3.58
N PHE A 53 0.89 0.56 3.86
CA PHE A 53 2.02 0.40 2.96
C PHE A 53 2.35 -1.08 2.72
N ILE A 54 2.34 -1.90 3.79
CA ILE A 54 2.55 -3.35 3.70
C ILE A 54 1.47 -3.99 2.84
N ALA A 55 0.19 -3.73 3.12
CA ALA A 55 -0.92 -4.30 2.36
C ALA A 55 -0.83 -3.92 0.87
N GLY A 56 -0.46 -2.68 0.57
CA GLY A 56 -0.19 -2.21 -0.80
C GLY A 56 0.96 -2.94 -1.49
N ASN A 57 2.07 -3.18 -0.78
CA ASN A 57 3.18 -3.96 -1.32
C ASN A 57 2.76 -5.40 -1.64
N ILE A 58 1.98 -6.03 -0.77
CA ILE A 58 1.42 -7.38 -1.02
C ILE A 58 0.56 -7.36 -2.29
N GLY A 59 -0.30 -6.37 -2.44
CA GLY A 59 -1.07 -6.16 -3.67
C GLY A 59 -0.19 -6.07 -4.90
N GLY A 60 0.82 -5.19 -4.87
CA GLY A 60 1.76 -4.97 -5.98
C GLY A 60 2.53 -6.23 -6.36
N TYR A 61 2.99 -7.00 -5.36
CA TYR A 61 3.63 -8.30 -5.58
C TYR A 61 2.69 -9.28 -6.30
N VAL A 62 1.46 -9.46 -5.81
CA VAL A 62 0.50 -10.40 -6.40
C VAL A 62 0.09 -9.98 -7.81
N GLY A 63 -0.15 -8.69 -8.04
CA GLY A 63 -0.48 -8.13 -9.35
C GLY A 63 0.65 -8.36 -10.35
N PHE A 64 1.89 -8.07 -9.94
CA PHE A 64 3.07 -8.32 -10.78
C PHE A 64 3.30 -9.81 -11.04
N HIS A 65 3.12 -10.68 -10.04
CA HIS A 65 3.26 -12.13 -10.20
C HIS A 65 2.25 -12.70 -11.21
N ARG A 66 1.01 -12.22 -11.20
CA ARG A 66 0.02 -12.59 -12.23
C ARG A 66 0.44 -12.11 -13.62
N ARG A 67 0.97 -10.89 -13.73
CA ARG A 67 1.42 -10.32 -15.01
C ARG A 67 2.62 -11.05 -15.60
N LEU A 68 3.51 -11.61 -14.78
CA LEU A 68 4.64 -12.43 -15.25
C LEU A 68 4.17 -13.61 -16.12
N SER A 69 3.00 -14.19 -15.84
CA SER A 69 2.45 -15.30 -16.62
C SER A 69 2.06 -14.93 -18.05
N SER A 70 1.75 -13.65 -18.30
CA SER A 70 1.31 -13.15 -19.61
C SER A 70 2.43 -12.51 -20.43
N LEU A 71 3.68 -12.49 -19.94
CA LEU A 71 4.82 -11.92 -20.66
C LEU A 71 5.43 -12.92 -21.65
N ASN A 72 5.97 -12.37 -22.73
CA ASN A 72 6.71 -13.11 -23.76
C ASN A 72 8.13 -13.46 -23.28
N ASP A 73 8.78 -14.40 -23.96
CA ASP A 73 10.09 -14.91 -23.55
C ASP A 73 11.19 -13.83 -23.55
N GLU A 74 11.18 -12.95 -24.56
CA GLU A 74 12.13 -11.84 -24.67
C GLU A 74 11.97 -10.82 -23.53
N GLU A 75 10.72 -10.53 -23.14
CA GLU A 75 10.41 -9.63 -22.03
C GLU A 75 10.88 -10.22 -20.70
N ILE A 76 10.61 -11.51 -20.46
CA ILE A 76 11.07 -12.23 -19.26
C ILE A 76 12.60 -12.20 -19.15
N ILE A 77 13.31 -12.43 -20.26
CA ILE A 77 14.77 -12.38 -20.30
C ILE A 77 15.27 -10.95 -20.02
N GLY A 78 14.61 -9.94 -20.59
CA GLY A 78 14.88 -8.53 -20.28
C GLY A 78 14.69 -8.20 -18.80
N LEU A 79 13.63 -8.70 -18.17
CA LEU A 79 13.37 -8.52 -16.74
C LEU A 79 14.44 -9.18 -15.84
N CYS A 80 15.05 -10.28 -16.29
CA CYS A 80 16.13 -10.93 -15.55
C CYS A 80 17.40 -10.06 -15.42
N SER A 81 17.58 -9.07 -16.31
CA SER A 81 18.79 -8.23 -16.36
C SER A 81 18.87 -7.21 -15.22
N ALA A 82 17.72 -6.73 -14.71
CA ALA A 82 17.68 -5.66 -13.72
C ALA A 82 16.84 -6.05 -12.50
N TRP A 83 17.50 -6.16 -11.35
CA TRP A 83 16.88 -6.46 -10.05
C TRP A 83 15.86 -5.39 -9.64
N PHE A 84 16.11 -4.13 -9.98
CA PHE A 84 15.24 -3.00 -9.67
C PHE A 84 13.85 -3.14 -10.32
N SER A 85 13.78 -3.69 -11.54
CA SER A 85 12.53 -3.94 -12.27
C SER A 85 11.59 -4.93 -11.55
N LEU A 86 12.11 -5.73 -10.61
CA LEU A 86 11.33 -6.67 -9.80
C LEU A 86 10.84 -6.07 -8.48
N VAL A 87 11.58 -5.09 -7.93
CA VAL A 87 11.23 -4.42 -6.68
C VAL A 87 10.17 -3.34 -6.93
N LEU A 88 10.34 -2.60 -8.02
CA LEU A 88 9.57 -1.40 -8.32
C LEU A 88 8.04 -1.61 -8.34
N PRO A 89 7.49 -2.69 -8.94
CA PRO A 89 6.04 -2.91 -8.95
C PRO A 89 5.42 -3.09 -7.56
N SER A 90 6.11 -3.82 -6.68
CA SER A 90 5.68 -3.99 -5.28
C SER A 90 5.72 -2.67 -4.54
N PHE A 91 6.83 -1.93 -4.67
CA PHE A 91 7.01 -0.64 -3.99
C PHE A 91 5.98 0.40 -4.43
N ILE A 92 5.71 0.49 -5.74
CA ILE A 92 4.64 1.34 -6.29
C ILE A 92 3.29 0.99 -5.66
N GLY A 93 3.00 -0.30 -5.45
CA GLY A 93 1.75 -0.71 -4.81
C GLY A 93 1.60 -0.18 -3.38
N GLY A 94 2.69 -0.14 -2.61
CA GLY A 94 2.71 0.50 -1.29
C GLY A 94 2.46 2.01 -1.35
N ILE A 95 3.07 2.70 -2.30
CA ILE A 95 2.86 4.15 -2.52
C ILE A 95 1.40 4.43 -2.86
N LEU A 96 0.82 3.68 -3.80
CA LEU A 96 -0.57 3.84 -4.22
C LEU A 96 -1.55 3.58 -3.08
N ALA A 97 -1.29 2.60 -2.22
CA ALA A 97 -2.07 2.39 -1.00
C ALA A 97 -1.99 3.58 -0.04
N GLY A 98 -0.81 4.20 0.10
CA GLY A 98 -0.63 5.41 0.90
C GLY A 98 -1.42 6.61 0.34
N LEU A 99 -1.43 6.79 -0.98
CA LEU A 99 -2.25 7.82 -1.64
C LEU A 99 -3.76 7.55 -1.47
N LEU A 100 -4.18 6.29 -1.54
CA LEU A 100 -5.57 5.94 -1.29
C LEU A 100 -5.97 6.19 0.17
N TYR A 101 -5.05 5.94 1.11
CA TYR A 101 -5.26 6.26 2.52
C TYR A 101 -5.42 7.77 2.78
N THR A 102 -4.61 8.63 2.17
CA THR A 102 -4.81 10.08 2.28
C THR A 102 -6.14 10.53 1.67
N LEU A 103 -6.59 9.85 0.61
CA LEU A 103 -7.92 10.07 0.03
C LEU A 103 -9.04 9.69 1.01
N PHE A 104 -8.91 8.60 1.77
CA PHE A 104 -9.86 8.28 2.83
C PHE A 104 -9.86 9.29 3.97
N ILE A 105 -8.69 9.72 4.45
CA ILE A 105 -8.59 10.77 5.49
C ILE A 105 -9.24 12.07 5.02
N SER A 106 -9.06 12.44 3.75
CA SER A 106 -9.62 13.68 3.20
C SER A 106 -11.15 13.70 3.15
N GLY A 107 -11.81 12.55 3.34
CA GLY A 107 -13.25 12.41 3.21
C GLY A 107 -13.76 12.48 1.77
N VAL A 108 -12.88 12.46 0.76
CA VAL A 108 -13.28 12.47 -0.66
C VAL A 108 -13.95 11.15 -1.07
N ALA A 109 -13.49 10.01 -0.55
CA ALA A 109 -14.19 8.72 -0.70
C ALA A 109 -14.84 8.30 0.62
N GLN A 110 -16.17 8.34 0.66
CA GLN A 110 -17.00 7.97 1.79
C GLN A 110 -18.14 7.05 1.37
N GLY A 111 -18.61 6.22 2.29
CA GLY A 111 -19.70 5.26 2.04
C GLY A 111 -19.50 3.95 2.80
N GLN A 112 -20.50 3.06 2.75
CA GLN A 112 -20.47 1.80 3.50
C GLN A 112 -19.33 0.86 3.09
N LEU A 113 -18.81 0.98 1.86
CA LEU A 113 -17.72 0.17 1.34
C LEU A 113 -16.33 0.71 1.70
N PHE A 114 -16.22 1.95 2.18
CA PHE A 114 -14.95 2.59 2.50
C PHE A 114 -14.65 2.55 4.00
N PRO A 115 -13.37 2.59 4.40
CA PRO A 115 -12.99 2.60 5.81
C PRO A 115 -13.32 3.96 6.45
N VAL A 116 -13.79 3.92 7.69
CA VAL A 116 -13.97 5.14 8.50
C VAL A 116 -12.71 5.34 9.34
N ILE A 117 -11.94 6.37 8.99
CA ILE A 117 -10.68 6.77 9.63
C ILE A 117 -10.96 7.89 10.62
N VAL A 118 -10.39 7.80 11.83
CA VAL A 118 -10.56 8.75 12.93
C VAL A 118 -9.20 9.09 13.51
N ALA A 119 -9.09 10.29 14.10
CA ALA A 119 -7.85 10.75 14.71
C ALA A 119 -7.54 9.99 16.00
N ASP A 120 -6.25 9.78 16.27
CA ASP A 120 -5.80 9.23 17.55
C ASP A 120 -5.95 10.28 18.65
N GLU A 121 -6.57 9.90 19.77
CA GLU A 121 -6.77 10.78 20.94
C GLU A 121 -5.44 11.27 21.55
N THR A 122 -4.36 10.51 21.36
CA THR A 122 -3.03 10.81 21.90
C THR A 122 -2.15 11.62 20.95
N CYS A 123 -2.65 12.07 19.79
CA CYS A 123 -1.82 12.79 18.85
C CYS A 123 -1.34 14.13 19.43
N ARG A 124 -0.02 14.30 19.51
CA ARG A 124 0.63 15.49 20.08
C ARG A 124 0.69 16.67 19.12
N TYR A 125 0.29 16.47 17.86
CA TYR A 125 0.32 17.52 16.83
C TYR A 125 -1.04 18.22 16.73
N GLY A 126 -1.03 19.55 16.59
CA GLY A 126 -2.24 20.33 16.36
C GLY A 126 -2.87 20.04 14.98
N GLU A 127 -4.18 20.27 14.85
CA GLU A 127 -4.99 19.92 13.67
C GLU A 127 -4.46 20.44 12.33
N SER A 128 -3.75 21.58 12.32
CA SER A 128 -3.18 22.18 11.11
C SER A 128 -1.83 21.56 10.69
N SER A 129 -1.29 20.61 11.46
CA SER A 129 -0.01 19.98 11.19
C SER A 129 -0.15 18.83 10.19
N PHE A 130 0.75 18.79 9.20
CA PHE A 130 0.83 17.68 8.25
C PHE A 130 1.02 16.32 8.95
N TYR A 131 1.70 16.31 10.10
CA TYR A 131 1.98 15.08 10.83
C TYR A 131 0.73 14.39 11.40
N VAL A 132 -0.40 15.10 11.47
CA VAL A 132 -1.70 14.53 11.92
C VAL A 132 -2.16 13.39 11.00
N ILE A 133 -1.75 13.37 9.73
CA ILE A 133 -2.03 12.26 8.79
C ILE A 133 -1.50 10.92 9.29
N PHE A 134 -0.41 10.95 10.06
CA PHE A 134 0.21 9.74 10.62
C PHE A 134 -0.35 9.36 11.99
N CYS A 135 -1.17 10.21 12.61
CA CYS A 135 -1.88 9.95 13.87
C CYS A 135 -3.37 9.61 13.60
N GLN A 136 -3.63 8.58 12.79
CA GLN A 136 -5.00 8.17 12.53
C GLN A 136 -5.13 6.66 12.63
N HIS A 137 -6.30 6.22 13.07
CA HIS A 137 -6.67 4.83 13.10
C HIS A 137 -8.02 4.57 12.42
N ALA A 138 -8.27 3.31 12.10
CA ALA A 138 -9.59 2.91 11.63
C ALA A 138 -10.51 2.71 12.85
N SER A 139 -11.69 3.33 12.83
CA SER A 139 -12.69 3.36 13.94
C SER A 139 -13.07 2.00 14.56
N GLY A 140 -12.80 0.88 13.89
CA GLY A 140 -13.07 -0.45 14.40
C GLY A 140 -12.63 -1.54 13.43
N TYR A 141 -12.78 -2.81 13.84
CA TYR A 141 -12.31 -3.98 13.08
C TYR A 141 -12.84 -4.02 11.64
N ALA A 142 -14.10 -3.62 11.41
CA ALA A 142 -14.69 -3.59 10.08
C ALA A 142 -14.03 -2.52 9.19
N SER A 143 -13.70 -1.36 9.74
CA SER A 143 -12.98 -0.30 9.04
C SER A 143 -11.54 -0.73 8.74
N TYR A 144 -10.87 -1.46 9.65
CA TYR A 144 -9.57 -2.06 9.39
C TYR A 144 -9.60 -3.07 8.24
N ALA A 145 -10.59 -3.97 8.21
CA ALA A 145 -10.73 -4.94 7.14
C ALA A 145 -10.91 -4.27 5.77
N LYS A 146 -11.75 -3.22 5.70
CA LYS A 146 -11.93 -2.40 4.49
C LYS A 146 -10.64 -1.70 4.09
N LEU A 147 -9.93 -1.10 5.05
CA LEU A 147 -8.67 -0.42 4.78
C LEU A 147 -7.64 -1.38 4.19
N LEU A 148 -7.44 -2.54 4.81
CA LEU A 148 -6.54 -3.59 4.32
C LEU A 148 -6.92 -4.07 2.92
N PHE A 149 -8.21 -4.33 2.69
CA PHE A 149 -8.71 -4.72 1.39
C PHE A 149 -8.39 -3.67 0.33
N TRP A 150 -8.71 -2.40 0.59
CA TRP A 150 -8.48 -1.32 -0.36
C TRP A 150 -7.00 -1.02 -0.58
N SER A 151 -6.17 -1.09 0.46
CA SER A 151 -4.71 -0.99 0.33
C SER A 151 -4.16 -2.10 -0.55
N PHE A 152 -4.61 -3.34 -0.37
CA PHE A 152 -4.24 -4.45 -1.24
C PHE A 152 -4.70 -4.21 -2.69
N VAL A 153 -5.96 -3.78 -2.91
CA VAL A 153 -6.50 -3.52 -4.25
C VAL A 153 -5.72 -2.42 -4.97
N ALA A 154 -5.38 -1.33 -4.25
CA ALA A 154 -4.58 -0.24 -4.78
C ALA A 154 -3.21 -0.69 -5.29
N GLY A 155 -2.59 -1.65 -4.60
CA GLY A 155 -1.35 -2.26 -5.08
C GLY A 155 -1.56 -3.26 -6.19
N PHE A 156 -2.61 -4.08 -6.09
CA PHE A 156 -2.91 -5.17 -7.02
C PHE A 156 -3.24 -4.67 -8.42
N ASN A 157 -4.03 -3.60 -8.52
CA ASN A 157 -4.32 -2.92 -9.77
C ASN A 157 -3.83 -1.48 -9.71
N GLN A 158 -2.64 -1.23 -10.26
CA GLN A 158 -1.99 0.09 -10.19
C GLN A 158 -2.77 1.20 -10.90
N ASN A 159 -3.66 0.87 -11.84
CA ASN A 159 -4.51 1.86 -12.51
C ASN A 159 -5.73 2.23 -11.66
N TYR A 160 -6.13 1.36 -10.71
CA TYR A 160 -7.34 1.53 -9.92
C TYR A 160 -7.43 2.88 -9.21
N VAL A 161 -6.33 3.34 -8.59
CA VAL A 161 -6.32 4.61 -7.86
C VAL A 161 -6.54 5.79 -8.81
N VAL A 162 -5.96 5.74 -10.01
CA VAL A 162 -6.13 6.77 -11.04
C VAL A 162 -7.58 6.75 -11.56
N ASP A 163 -8.10 5.57 -11.91
CA ASP A 163 -9.48 5.38 -12.37
C ASP A 163 -10.50 5.87 -11.32
N LEU A 164 -10.24 5.63 -10.03
CA LEU A 164 -11.08 6.12 -8.94
C LEU A 164 -11.12 7.66 -8.90
N ILE A 165 -9.97 8.33 -9.05
CA ILE A 165 -9.89 9.78 -9.08
C ILE A 165 -10.63 10.35 -10.29
N GLU A 166 -10.52 9.71 -11.46
CA GLU A 166 -11.23 10.11 -12.68
C GLU A 166 -12.75 9.97 -12.54
N ASN A 167 -13.22 8.86 -11.98
CA ASN A 167 -14.65 8.63 -11.74
C ASN A 167 -15.27 9.65 -10.77
N ILE A 168 -14.51 10.04 -9.73
CA ILE A 168 -14.95 11.09 -8.79
C ILE A 168 -15.03 12.46 -9.49
N LYS A 169 -14.07 12.79 -10.36
CA LYS A 169 -14.11 14.03 -11.17
C LYS A 169 -15.29 14.03 -12.15
N GLY A 170 -15.54 12.92 -12.84
CA GLY A 170 -16.64 12.78 -13.78
C GLY A 170 -18.02 12.94 -13.13
N SER A 171 -18.19 12.38 -11.93
CA SER A 171 -19.44 12.49 -11.16
C SER A 171 -19.75 13.94 -10.76
N LYS A 172 -18.73 14.75 -10.41
CA LYS A 172 -18.94 16.18 -10.09
C LYS A 172 -19.30 17.02 -11.31
N LYS A 173 -18.80 16.68 -12.51
CA LYS A 173 -19.12 17.42 -13.73
C LYS A 173 -20.59 17.24 -14.13
N ALA A 174 -21.13 16.03 -13.99
CA ALA A 174 -22.55 15.75 -14.24
C ALA A 174 -23.50 16.47 -13.25
N GLN A 175 -23.01 16.85 -12.06
CA GLN A 175 -23.82 17.50 -11.03
C GLN A 175 -23.76 19.04 -11.08
N GLY A 176 -22.86 19.62 -11.89
CA GLY A 176 -22.73 21.07 -12.10
C GLY A 176 -23.38 21.59 -13.40
N GLU A 177 -23.98 20.70 -14.20
CA GLU A 177 -24.72 21.02 -15.43
C GLU A 177 -26.24 20.86 -15.25
N ALA A 178 -26.72 20.73 -14.00
CA ALA A 178 -28.14 20.63 -13.63
C ALA A 178 -28.61 21.88 -12.86
#